data_AF-A0AAN8F118-F1
#
_entry.id   AF-A0AAN8F118-F1
#
_cell.length_a   1.000
_cell.length_b   1.000
_cell.length_c   1.000
_cell.angle_alpha   90.00
_cell.angle_beta   90.00
_cell.angle_gamma   90.00
#
_symmetry.space_group_name_H-M   'P 1'
#
loop_
_entity.id
_entity.type
_entity.pdbx_description
1 polymer ?
#
loop_
_entity_poly.entity_id
_entity_poly.type
_entity_poly.pdbx_seq_one_letter_code
_entity_poly.pdbx_strand_id
1 'polypeptide(L)'
;MQHSVVHTVIEGILIAAYTALLLVIITSKAKILKSAFYVIFVATGIADIFAIMVNCFNRLNRTIGFGPEIRSVVSIAIMIGGTTFLTHMIGNMFLVINRYSALCLLKKYDKIWSRRNVCIMIVLQYIVSLLAFTHLIGASIIYKQDDNGTYTFAGIDTASSWRNRFIYCGAALVYSVMSVCFNTKLLIEWRRLSK
;
A
#
# COMPACT_ATOMS: atom_id res chain seq x y z
N MET A 1 -9.94 -16.01 22.00
CA MET A 1 -9.14 -14.92 21.40
C MET A 1 -10.01 -13.67 21.33
N GLN A 2 -9.88 -12.75 22.29
CA GLN A 2 -10.72 -11.56 22.39
C GLN A 2 -10.40 -10.61 21.22
N HIS A 3 -11.33 -10.49 20.28
CA HIS A 3 -11.30 -9.39 19.32
C HIS A 3 -11.44 -8.07 20.07
N SER A 4 -10.46 -7.17 19.94
CA SER A 4 -10.70 -5.79 20.36
C SER A 4 -11.62 -5.15 19.31
N VAL A 5 -12.93 -5.17 19.59
CA VAL A 5 -13.95 -4.40 18.85
C VAL A 5 -13.45 -2.98 18.56
N VAL A 6 -12.70 -2.42 19.51
CA VAL A 6 -11.96 -1.16 19.43
C VAL A 6 -11.09 -1.03 18.17
N HIS A 7 -10.33 -2.06 17.78
CA HIS A 7 -9.44 -1.99 16.61
C HIS A 7 -10.22 -1.85 15.30
N THR A 8 -11.31 -2.61 15.16
CA THR A 8 -12.19 -2.52 13.98
C THR A 8 -12.86 -1.15 13.89
N VAL A 9 -13.29 -0.59 15.02
CA VAL A 9 -13.89 0.75 15.07
C VAL A 9 -12.86 1.82 14.67
N ILE A 10 -11.63 1.74 15.20
CA ILE A 10 -10.54 2.66 14.85
C ILE A 10 -10.22 2.59 13.36
N GLU A 11 -10.06 1.40 12.79
CA GLU A 11 -9.83 1.24 11.35
C GLU A 11 -10.97 1.81 10.50
N GLY A 12 -12.23 1.60 10.91
CA GLY A 12 -13.39 2.17 10.21
C GLY A 12 -13.37 3.70 10.21
N ILE A 13 -13.05 4.32 11.35
CA ILE A 13 -12.89 5.77 11.47
C ILE A 13 -11.73 6.25 10.59
N LEU A 14 -10.60 5.55 10.60
CA LEU A 14 -9.43 5.89 9.77
C LEU A 14 -9.76 5.81 8.28
N ILE A 15 -10.49 4.78 7.82
CA ILE A 15 -10.93 4.68 6.42
C ILE A 15 -11.82 5.87 6.06
N ALA A 16 -12.82 6.18 6.89
CA ALA A 16 -13.76 7.27 6.63
C ALA A 16 -13.03 8.62 6.56
N ALA A 17 -12.17 8.90 7.54
CA ALA A 17 -11.38 10.13 7.60
C ALA A 17 -10.41 10.24 6.41
N TYR A 18 -9.73 9.15 6.07
CA TYR A 18 -8.77 9.13 4.97
C TYR A 18 -9.46 9.26 3.61
N THR A 19 -10.60 8.60 3.42
CA THR A 19 -11.43 8.74 2.22
C THR A 19 -11.92 10.18 2.06
N ALA A 20 -12.43 10.80 3.13
CA ALA A 20 -12.84 12.20 3.11
C ALA A 20 -11.69 13.14 2.72
N LEU A 21 -10.50 12.91 3.27
CA LEU A 21 -9.30 13.68 2.91
C LEU A 21 -8.93 13.53 1.43
N LEU A 22 -8.95 12.32 0.89
CA LEU A 22 -8.67 12.10 -0.54
C LEU A 22 -9.73 12.74 -1.43
N LEU A 23 -11.02 12.65 -1.05
CA LEU A 23 -12.11 13.31 -1.77
C LEU A 23 -11.92 14.83 -1.80
N VAL A 24 -11.55 15.46 -0.68
CA VAL A 24 -11.25 16.89 -0.64
C VAL A 24 -10.09 17.25 -1.56
N ILE A 25 -9.01 16.46 -1.58
CA ILE A 25 -7.86 16.70 -2.46
C ILE A 25 -8.27 16.58 -3.93
N ILE A 26 -9.01 15.54 -4.30
CA ILE A 26 -9.44 15.28 -5.69
C ILE A 26 -10.41 16.35 -6.18
N THR A 27 -11.36 16.77 -5.34
CA THR A 27 -12.41 17.75 -5.70
C THR A 27 -11.94 19.19 -5.65
N SER A 28 -10.81 19.47 -4.98
CA SER A 28 -10.31 20.83 -4.84
C SER A 28 -9.87 21.44 -6.18
N LYS A 29 -10.25 22.71 -6.38
CA LYS A 29 -9.83 23.52 -7.53
C LYS A 29 -8.45 24.17 -7.31
N ALA A 30 -7.87 24.08 -6.11
CA ALA A 30 -6.60 24.71 -5.79
C ALA A 30 -5.46 24.12 -6.63
N LYS A 31 -4.70 24.98 -7.34
CA LYS A 31 -3.58 24.55 -8.20
C LYS A 31 -2.53 23.74 -7.45
N ILE A 32 -2.28 24.06 -6.18
CA ILE A 32 -1.27 23.38 -5.35
C ILE A 32 -1.60 21.89 -5.11
N LEU A 33 -2.90 21.56 -4.97
CA LEU A 33 -3.40 20.20 -4.77
C LEU A 33 -3.41 19.38 -6.06
N LYS A 34 -3.10 20.00 -7.21
CA LYS A 34 -2.91 19.34 -8.51
C LYS A 34 -1.44 19.11 -8.85
N SER A 35 -0.53 19.39 -7.92
CA SER A 35 0.89 19.10 -8.12
C SER A 35 1.18 17.61 -8.14
N ALA A 36 2.32 17.23 -8.73
CA ALA A 36 2.77 15.84 -8.83
C ALA A 36 2.73 15.09 -7.49
N PHE A 37 3.13 15.77 -6.41
CA PHE A 37 3.08 15.25 -5.06
C PHE A 37 1.69 14.74 -4.68
N TYR A 38 0.66 15.59 -4.82
CA TYR A 38 -0.70 15.22 -4.43
C TYR A 38 -1.32 14.18 -5.35
N VAL A 39 -0.97 14.18 -6.64
CA VAL A 39 -1.45 13.14 -7.57
C VAL A 39 -0.92 11.76 -7.17
N ILE A 40 0.38 11.66 -6.84
CA ILE A 40 0.99 10.40 -6.35
C ILE A 40 0.43 10.03 -4.97
N PHE A 41 0.25 11.02 -4.09
CA PHE A 41 -0.32 10.82 -2.76
C PHE A 41 -1.73 10.24 -2.86
N VAL A 42 -2.57 10.79 -3.74
CA VAL A 42 -3.93 10.28 -3.97
C VAL A 42 -3.88 8.86 -4.53
N ALA A 43 -3.05 8.60 -5.54
CA ALA A 43 -2.93 7.27 -6.13
C ALA A 43 -2.46 6.22 -5.10
N THR A 44 -1.53 6.58 -4.22
CA THR A 44 -1.05 5.73 -3.12
C THR A 44 -2.15 5.54 -2.07
N GLY A 45 -2.85 6.61 -1.71
CA GLY A 45 -3.92 6.56 -0.71
C GLY A 45 -5.12 5.71 -1.12
N ILE A 46 -5.44 5.63 -2.42
CA ILE A 46 -6.44 4.69 -2.92
C ILE A 46 -6.04 3.24 -2.62
N ALA A 47 -4.76 2.89 -2.83
CA ALA A 47 -4.26 1.55 -2.51
C ALA A 47 -4.35 1.25 -1.01
N ASP A 48 -4.09 2.25 -0.16
CA ASP A 48 -4.20 2.11 1.30
C ASP A 48 -5.63 1.85 1.75
N ILE A 49 -6.63 2.47 1.13
CA ILE A 49 -8.05 2.17 1.40
C ILE A 49 -8.34 0.70 1.11
N PHE A 50 -7.91 0.20 -0.06
CA PHE A 50 -8.09 -1.22 -0.41
C PHE A 50 -7.34 -2.14 0.56
N ALA A 51 -6.13 -1.76 1.01
CA ALA A 51 -5.38 -2.53 1.99
C ALA A 51 -6.16 -2.68 3.31
N ILE A 52 -6.75 -1.59 3.81
CA ILE A 52 -7.55 -1.66 5.05
C ILE A 52 -8.82 -2.50 4.83
N MET A 53 -9.51 -2.35 3.70
CA MET A 53 -10.67 -3.19 3.36
C MET A 53 -10.32 -4.68 3.35
N VAL A 54 -9.20 -5.06 2.74
CA VAL A 54 -8.69 -6.44 2.71
C VAL A 54 -8.33 -6.93 4.11
N ASN A 55 -7.72 -6.09 4.94
CA ASN A 55 -7.39 -6.44 6.32
C ASN A 55 -8.64 -6.69 7.17
N CYS A 56 -9.67 -5.85 7.03
CA CYS A 56 -10.98 -6.04 7.64
C CYS A 56 -11.61 -7.37 7.19
N PHE A 57 -11.60 -7.65 5.89
CA PHE A 57 -12.13 -8.90 5.33
C PHE A 57 -11.38 -10.13 5.88
N ASN A 58 -10.05 -10.12 5.85
CA ASN A 58 -9.23 -11.24 6.34
C ASN A 58 -9.44 -11.48 7.84
N ARG A 59 -9.62 -10.41 8.62
CA ARG A 59 -9.95 -10.51 10.04
C ARG A 59 -11.33 -11.12 10.26
N LEU A 60 -12.34 -10.67 9.51
CA LEU A 60 -13.69 -11.23 9.57
C LEU A 60 -13.68 -12.71 9.20
N ASN A 61 -12.96 -13.07 8.14
CA ASN A 61 -12.80 -14.46 7.71
C ASN A 61 -12.21 -15.37 8.80
N ARG A 62 -11.17 -14.90 9.51
CA ARG A 62 -10.61 -15.63 10.65
C ARG A 62 -11.58 -15.77 11.83
N THR A 63 -12.50 -14.83 12.00
CA THR A 63 -13.43 -14.81 13.13
C THR A 63 -14.63 -15.72 12.89
N ILE A 64 -15.21 -15.63 11.69
CA ILE A 64 -16.40 -16.39 11.30
C ILE A 64 -16.02 -17.82 10.92
N GLY A 65 -14.78 -18.05 10.47
CA GLY A 65 -14.33 -19.37 10.02
C GLY A 65 -15.05 -19.75 8.73
N PHE A 66 -15.02 -18.88 7.72
CA PHE A 66 -15.65 -19.22 6.44
C PHE A 66 -15.01 -20.48 5.87
N GLY A 67 -15.86 -21.40 5.42
CA GLY A 67 -15.45 -22.68 4.87
C GLY A 67 -14.64 -22.55 3.57
N PRO A 68 -14.13 -23.68 3.05
CA PRO A 68 -13.33 -23.73 1.82
C PRO A 68 -14.07 -23.21 0.58
N GLU A 69 -15.39 -23.10 0.63
CA GLU A 69 -16.28 -22.49 -0.37
C GLU A 69 -15.77 -21.12 -0.88
N ILE A 70 -15.25 -20.28 0.02
CA ILE A 70 -14.82 -18.91 -0.34
C ILE A 70 -13.33 -18.80 -0.69
N ARG A 71 -12.65 -19.93 -0.94
CA ARG A 71 -11.20 -19.98 -1.18
C ARG A 71 -10.74 -19.01 -2.26
N SER A 72 -11.48 -18.88 -3.36
CA SER A 72 -11.14 -17.95 -4.44
C SER A 72 -11.18 -16.50 -3.98
N VAL A 73 -12.17 -16.13 -3.16
CA VAL A 73 -12.29 -14.77 -2.59
C VAL A 73 -11.12 -14.48 -1.65
N VAL A 74 -10.75 -15.43 -0.80
CA VAL A 74 -9.60 -15.29 0.12
C VAL A 74 -8.28 -15.16 -0.66
N SER A 75 -8.09 -15.94 -1.72
CA SER A 75 -6.90 -15.85 -2.59
C SER A 75 -6.79 -14.47 -3.24
N ILE A 76 -7.90 -13.95 -3.80
CA ILE A 76 -7.96 -12.61 -4.38
C ILE A 76 -7.68 -11.55 -3.32
N ALA A 77 -8.28 -11.66 -2.13
CA ALA A 77 -8.05 -10.71 -1.03
C ALA A 77 -6.58 -10.66 -0.62
N ILE A 78 -5.91 -11.81 -0.49
CA ILE A 78 -4.48 -11.87 -0.17
C ILE A 78 -3.64 -11.23 -1.29
N MET A 79 -3.96 -11.52 -2.56
CA MET A 79 -3.28 -10.92 -3.72
C MET A 79 -3.42 -9.39 -3.72
N ILE A 80 -4.64 -8.87 -3.48
CA ILE A 80 -4.88 -7.43 -3.37
C ILE A 80 -4.12 -6.86 -2.17
N GLY A 81 -4.08 -7.55 -1.03
CA GLY A 81 -3.31 -7.14 0.14
C GLY A 81 -1.81 -6.98 -0.15
N GLY A 82 -1.21 -7.94 -0.86
CA GLY A 82 0.19 -7.82 -1.28
C GLY A 82 0.42 -6.70 -2.29
N THR A 83 -0.46 -6.63 -3.30
CA THR A 83 -0.39 -5.60 -4.34
C THR A 83 -0.49 -4.20 -3.75
N THR A 84 -1.42 -3.97 -2.82
CA THR A 84 -1.62 -2.67 -2.16
C THR A 84 -0.45 -2.31 -1.26
N PHE A 85 0.13 -3.27 -0.52
CA PHE A 85 1.35 -3.04 0.26
C PHE A 85 2.52 -2.57 -0.62
N LEU A 86 2.79 -3.27 -1.72
CA LEU A 86 3.92 -2.92 -2.59
C LEU A 86 3.68 -1.60 -3.33
N THR A 87 2.43 -1.36 -3.75
CA THR A 87 1.98 -0.07 -4.29
C THR A 87 2.23 1.03 -3.28
N HIS A 88 1.90 0.84 -2.01
CA HIS A 88 2.14 1.82 -0.95
C HIS A 88 3.63 2.12 -0.77
N MET A 89 4.48 1.10 -0.69
CA MET A 89 5.93 1.26 -0.54
C MET A 89 6.56 2.04 -1.71
N ILE A 90 6.22 1.68 -2.95
CA ILE A 90 6.72 2.37 -4.15
C ILE A 90 6.20 3.81 -4.21
N GLY A 91 4.91 4.02 -3.91
CA GLY A 91 4.29 5.35 -3.87
C GLY A 91 4.96 6.26 -2.86
N ASN A 92 5.19 5.79 -1.64
CA ASN A 92 5.93 6.54 -0.62
C ASN A 92 7.36 6.86 -1.04
N MET A 93 8.05 5.94 -1.72
CA MET A 93 9.37 6.21 -2.29
C MET A 93 9.31 7.36 -3.31
N PHE A 94 8.32 7.35 -4.21
CA PHE A 94 8.13 8.45 -5.17
C PHE A 94 7.81 9.78 -4.49
N LEU A 95 7.01 9.77 -3.41
CA LEU A 95 6.74 10.99 -2.63
C LEU A 95 8.02 11.58 -2.01
N VAL A 96 8.88 10.74 -1.46
CA VAL A 96 10.16 11.18 -0.88
C VAL A 96 11.10 11.73 -1.97
N ILE A 97 11.24 11.04 -3.10
CA ILE A 97 12.06 11.51 -4.23
C ILE A 97 11.48 12.81 -4.80
N ASN A 98 10.15 12.96 -4.85
CA ASN A 98 9.48 14.17 -5.31
C ASN A 98 9.83 15.36 -4.41
N ARG A 99 9.69 15.23 -3.09
CA ARG A 99 10.06 16.28 -2.13
C ARG A 99 11.53 16.66 -2.23
N TYR A 100 12.41 15.67 -2.35
CA TYR A 100 13.84 15.92 -2.54
C TYR A 100 14.13 16.68 -3.83
N SER A 101 13.52 16.26 -4.94
CA SER A 101 13.69 16.91 -6.23
C SER A 101 13.13 18.33 -6.25
N ALA A 102 12.03 18.59 -5.54
CA ALA A 102 11.43 19.91 -5.45
C ALA A 102 12.38 20.93 -4.81
N LEU A 103 13.15 20.52 -3.80
CA LEU A 103 14.11 21.40 -3.13
C LEU A 103 15.47 21.45 -3.84
N CYS A 104 15.99 20.32 -4.31
CA CYS A 104 17.37 20.24 -4.83
C CYS A 104 17.47 20.45 -6.35
N LEU A 105 16.39 20.25 -7.11
CA LEU A 105 16.41 20.23 -8.57
C LEU A 105 15.41 21.22 -9.18
N LEU A 106 15.25 22.41 -8.58
CA LEU A 106 14.30 23.45 -8.99
C LEU A 106 14.20 23.63 -10.52
N LYS A 107 15.33 23.78 -11.23
CA LYS A 107 15.36 24.00 -12.68
C LYS A 107 14.87 22.82 -13.53
N LYS A 108 14.95 21.60 -13.00
CA LYS A 108 14.56 20.36 -13.71
C LYS A 108 13.27 19.75 -13.18
N TYR A 109 12.71 20.30 -12.09
CA TYR A 109 11.57 19.74 -11.39
C TYR A 109 10.36 19.55 -12.32
N ASP A 110 9.96 20.61 -13.04
CA ASP A 110 8.79 20.55 -13.93
C ASP A 110 8.97 19.59 -15.11
N LYS A 111 10.21 19.39 -15.57
CA LYS A 111 10.53 18.43 -16.64
C LYS A 111 10.42 16.99 -16.14
N ILE A 112 10.94 16.71 -14.94
CA ILE A 112 10.91 15.37 -14.34
C ILE A 112 9.48 15.02 -13.93
N TRP A 113 8.80 15.92 -13.22
CA TRP A 113 7.50 15.71 -12.61
C TRP A 113 6.34 16.24 -13.45
N SER A 114 6.51 16.22 -14.78
CA SER A 114 5.44 16.55 -15.72
C SER A 114 4.24 15.60 -15.53
N ARG A 115 3.04 16.08 -15.82
CA ARG A 115 1.79 15.29 -15.65
C ARG A 115 1.84 13.94 -16.36
N ARG A 116 2.45 13.88 -17.56
CA ARG A 116 2.63 12.64 -18.32
C ARG A 116 3.54 11.65 -17.59
N ASN A 117 4.68 12.12 -17.10
CA ASN A 117 5.63 11.27 -16.37
C ASN A 117 5.02 10.75 -15.07
N VAL A 118 4.34 11.60 -14.31
CA VAL A 118 3.65 11.20 -13.08
C VAL A 118 2.61 10.12 -13.35
N CYS A 119 1.81 10.27 -14.40
CA CYS A 119 0.83 9.26 -14.79
C CYS A 119 1.51 7.93 -15.13
N ILE A 120 2.59 7.96 -15.92
CA ILE A 120 3.37 6.75 -16.27
C ILE A 120 3.93 6.09 -15.00
N MET A 121 4.49 6.87 -14.06
CA MET A 121 5.02 6.34 -12.80
C MET A 121 3.94 5.66 -11.95
N ILE A 122 2.75 6.25 -11.87
CA ILE A 122 1.61 5.65 -11.14
C ILE A 122 1.18 4.35 -11.82
N VAL A 123 1.03 4.35 -13.15
CA VAL A 123 0.67 3.14 -13.89
C VAL A 123 1.71 2.03 -13.67
N LEU A 124 3.00 2.35 -13.75
CA LEU A 124 4.08 1.41 -13.49
C LEU A 124 4.06 0.89 -12.04
N GLN A 125 3.82 1.77 -11.06
CA GLN A 125 3.69 1.40 -9.65
C GLN A 125 2.62 0.32 -9.45
N TYR A 126 1.44 0.49 -10.04
CA TYR A 126 0.35 -0.49 -9.94
C TYR A 126 0.65 -1.78 -10.72
N ILE A 127 1.16 -1.68 -11.94
CA ILE A 127 1.46 -2.86 -12.78
C ILE A 127 2.55 -3.72 -12.15
N VAL A 128 3.66 -3.11 -11.72
CA VAL A 128 4.77 -3.84 -11.06
C VAL A 128 4.27 -4.52 -9.79
N SER A 129 3.45 -3.83 -9.00
CA SER A 129 2.90 -4.38 -7.77
C SER A 129 1.95 -5.54 -8.04
N LEU A 130 1.09 -5.44 -9.06
CA LEU A 130 0.18 -6.52 -9.43
C LEU A 130 0.95 -7.74 -9.92
N LEU A 131 1.90 -7.55 -10.85
CA LEU A 131 2.73 -8.63 -11.41
C LEU A 131 3.51 -9.37 -10.32
N ALA A 132 4.04 -8.66 -9.33
CA ALA A 132 4.77 -9.24 -8.20
C ALA A 132 3.95 -10.21 -7.34
N PHE A 133 2.61 -10.13 -7.39
CA PHE A 133 1.72 -11.01 -6.62
C PHE A 133 0.83 -11.91 -7.48
N THR A 134 1.01 -11.92 -8.81
CA THR A 134 0.28 -12.84 -9.71
C THR A 134 0.48 -14.31 -9.39
N HIS A 135 1.61 -14.72 -8.81
CA HIS A 135 1.85 -16.11 -8.38
C HIS A 135 0.91 -16.58 -7.26
N LEU A 136 0.14 -15.68 -6.65
CA LEU A 136 -0.89 -16.02 -5.66
C LEU A 136 -2.21 -16.44 -6.29
N ILE A 137 -2.42 -16.17 -7.59
CA ILE A 137 -3.57 -16.67 -8.33
C ILE A 137 -3.46 -18.20 -8.42
N GLY A 138 -4.42 -18.89 -7.82
CA GLY A 138 -4.43 -20.36 -7.77
C GLY A 138 -3.51 -20.97 -6.69
N ALA A 139 -2.89 -20.17 -5.82
CA ALA A 139 -2.11 -20.70 -4.72
C ALA A 139 -2.96 -21.59 -3.79
N SER A 140 -2.34 -22.64 -3.24
CA SER A 140 -3.04 -23.52 -2.31
C SER A 140 -3.25 -22.84 -0.96
N ILE A 141 -4.51 -22.65 -0.58
CA ILE A 141 -4.88 -22.13 0.73
C ILE A 141 -5.10 -23.33 1.65
N ILE A 142 -4.39 -23.31 2.78
CA ILE A 142 -4.45 -24.37 3.77
C ILE A 142 -5.49 -23.97 4.81
N TYR A 143 -6.51 -24.81 4.96
CA TYR A 143 -7.49 -24.72 6.03
C TYR A 143 -7.16 -25.76 7.11
N LYS A 144 -7.35 -25.40 8.38
CA LYS A 144 -7.37 -26.33 9.50
C LYS A 144 -8.81 -26.51 9.94
N GLN A 145 -9.20 -27.76 10.19
CA GLN A 145 -10.48 -28.06 10.81
C GLN A 145 -10.29 -28.00 12.32
N ASP A 146 -11.07 -27.16 13.00
CA ASP A 146 -11.10 -27.11 14.46
C ASP A 146 -11.99 -28.22 15.01
N ASP A 147 -11.84 -28.52 16.30
CA ASP A 147 -12.60 -29.58 17.01
C ASP A 147 -14.12 -29.41 16.92
N ASN A 148 -14.59 -28.18 16.69
CA ASN A 148 -16.01 -27.84 16.54
C ASN A 148 -16.54 -28.05 15.10
N GLY A 149 -15.73 -28.62 14.20
CA GLY A 149 -16.07 -28.85 12.79
C GLY A 149 -15.95 -27.62 11.89
N THR A 150 -15.57 -26.46 12.44
CA THR A 150 -15.33 -25.22 11.68
C THR A 150 -13.97 -25.24 10.97
N TYR A 151 -13.89 -24.66 9.78
CA TYR A 151 -12.63 -24.50 9.06
C TYR A 151 -12.05 -23.11 9.31
N THR A 152 -10.81 -23.05 9.76
CA THR A 152 -10.07 -21.80 9.93
C THR A 152 -8.93 -21.70 8.92
N PHE A 153 -8.71 -20.49 8.40
CA PHE A 153 -7.59 -20.21 7.51
C PHE A 153 -6.26 -20.39 8.27
N ALA A 154 -5.47 -21.38 7.87
CA ALA A 154 -4.19 -21.69 8.50
C ALA A 154 -3.01 -21.05 7.77
N GLY A 155 -3.14 -20.78 6.48
CA GLY A 155 -2.10 -20.11 5.70
C GLY A 155 -2.20 -20.37 4.20
N ILE A 156 -1.12 -20.03 3.52
CA ILE A 156 -0.88 -20.35 2.11
C ILE A 156 0.24 -21.39 2.07
N ASP A 157 0.28 -22.22 1.03
CA ASP A 157 1.38 -23.13 0.77
C ASP A 157 2.77 -22.49 1.01
N THR A 158 3.65 -23.29 1.58
CA THR A 158 5.00 -22.94 2.00
C THR A 158 5.82 -22.26 0.89
N ALA A 159 5.71 -22.73 -0.36
CA ALA A 159 6.46 -22.16 -1.48
C ALA A 159 6.00 -20.73 -1.83
N SER A 160 4.71 -20.44 -1.70
CA SER A 160 4.16 -19.09 -1.90
C SER A 160 4.41 -18.18 -0.69
N SER A 161 4.37 -18.74 0.51
CA SER A 161 4.66 -18.02 1.76
C SER A 161 6.09 -17.47 1.80
N TRP A 162 7.08 -18.28 1.45
CA TRP A 162 8.49 -17.85 1.36
C TRP A 162 8.67 -16.70 0.35
N ARG A 163 8.12 -16.84 -0.87
CA ARG A 163 8.21 -15.81 -1.92
C ARG A 163 7.62 -14.48 -1.46
N ASN A 164 6.44 -14.52 -0.83
CA ASN A 164 5.80 -13.33 -0.29
C ASN A 164 6.67 -12.64 0.77
N ARG A 165 7.22 -13.41 1.72
CA ARG A 165 8.10 -12.87 2.77
C ARG A 165 9.33 -12.19 2.18
N PHE A 166 9.94 -12.80 1.16
CA PHE A 166 11.08 -12.21 0.47
C PHE A 166 10.71 -10.88 -0.22
N ILE A 167 9.59 -10.83 -0.95
CA ILE A 167 9.10 -9.61 -1.61
C ILE A 167 8.82 -8.52 -0.58
N TYR A 168 8.08 -8.83 0.50
CA TYR A 168 7.74 -7.87 1.54
C TYR A 168 8.98 -7.31 2.25
N CYS A 169 9.90 -8.20 2.67
CA CYS A 169 11.12 -7.81 3.34
C CYS A 169 12.03 -6.97 2.42
N GLY A 170 12.22 -7.41 1.18
CA GLY A 170 13.03 -6.70 0.19
C GLY A 170 12.46 -5.31 -0.11
N ALA A 171 11.16 -5.20 -0.36
CA ALA A 171 10.51 -3.92 -0.61
C ALA A 171 10.61 -2.98 0.60
N ALA A 172 10.35 -3.49 1.81
CA ALA A 172 10.45 -2.71 3.04
C ALA A 172 11.88 -2.22 3.30
N LEU A 173 12.89 -3.07 3.07
CA LEU A 173 14.30 -2.71 3.23
C LEU A 173 14.71 -1.62 2.25
N VAL A 174 14.41 -1.80 0.96
CA VAL A 174 14.71 -0.81 -0.08
C VAL A 174 14.03 0.51 0.22
N TYR A 175 12.73 0.49 0.55
CA TYR A 175 12.00 1.67 0.95
C TYR A 175 12.63 2.37 2.16
N SER A 176 12.96 1.62 3.21
CA SER A 176 13.52 2.17 4.45
C SER A 176 14.86 2.85 4.20
N VAL A 177 15.78 2.21 3.47
CA VAL A 177 17.09 2.77 3.11
C VAL A 177 16.92 4.04 2.29
N MET A 178 16.09 4.00 1.24
CA MET A 178 15.84 5.16 0.39
C MET A 178 15.21 6.30 1.19
N SER A 179 14.19 6.00 2.00
CA SER A 179 13.50 6.99 2.84
C SER A 179 14.46 7.69 3.78
N VAL A 180 15.30 6.94 4.51
CA VAL A 180 16.29 7.53 5.43
C VAL A 180 17.30 8.39 4.67
N CYS A 181 17.88 7.88 3.58
CA CYS A 181 18.87 8.60 2.78
C CYS A 181 18.32 9.93 2.24
N PHE A 182 17.15 9.91 1.61
CA PHE A 182 16.57 11.11 1.00
C PHE A 182 16.03 12.08 2.04
N ASN A 183 15.36 11.64 3.10
CA ASN A 183 14.87 12.54 4.14
C ASN A 183 16.03 13.19 4.93
N THR A 184 17.13 12.45 5.16
CA THR A 184 18.33 13.03 5.80
C THR A 184 18.96 14.10 4.93
N LYS A 185 19.17 13.81 3.63
CA LYS A 185 19.68 14.82 2.68
C LYS A 185 18.75 16.02 2.56
N LEU A 186 17.43 15.80 2.55
CA LEU A 186 16.43 16.85 2.53
C LEU A 186 16.55 17.79 3.72
N LEU A 187 16.71 17.23 4.92
CA LEU A 187 16.86 17.99 6.16
C LEU A 187 18.13 18.84 6.16
N ILE A 188 19.24 18.29 5.65
CA ILE A 188 20.52 19.01 5.55
C ILE A 188 20.40 20.19 4.59
N GLU A 189 19.86 19.98 3.39
CA GLU A 189 19.70 21.05 2.40
C GLU A 189 18.70 22.11 2.87
N TRP A 190 17.60 21.71 3.51
CA TRP A 190 16.65 22.66 4.10
C TRP A 190 17.30 23.54 5.16
N ARG A 191 18.11 22.97 6.06
CA ARG A 191 18.88 23.74 7.06
C ARG A 191 19.89 24.69 6.41
N ARG A 192 20.48 24.31 5.27
CA ARG A 192 21.41 25.15 4.53
C ARG A 192 20.71 26.35 3.89
N LEU A 193 19.52 26.15 3.31
CA LEU A 193 18.72 27.21 2.68
C LEU A 193 18.03 28.14 3.69
N SER A 194 17.87 27.69 4.94
CA SER A 194 17.28 28.49 6.02
C SER A 194 18.27 29.43 6.72
N LYS A 195 19.56 29.34 6.40
CA LYS A 195 20.60 30.26 6.88
C LYS A 195 20.84 31.34 5.83
#